data_AF-A0A1H5EBD9-F1
#
_entry.id   AF-A0A1H5EBD9-F1
#
_cell.length_a   1.000
_cell.length_b   1.000
_cell.length_c   1.000
_cell.angle_alpha   90.00
_cell.angle_beta   90.00
_cell.angle_gamma   90.00
#
_symmetry.space_group_name_H-M   'P 1'
#
loop_
_entity.id
_entity.type
_entity.pdbx_description
1 polymer ?
#
loop_
_entity_poly.entity_id
_entity_poly.type
_entity_poly.pdbx_seq_one_letter_code
_entity_poly.pdbx_strand_id
1 'polypeptide(L)'
;MLSIPGPTIPDVHEHGPPGVPETVPVRKPVRHHWTITRIFMYLALAALPLLAISAQVFEIVPMNTTGALVIIPLAVTLAVLCVFAPHPVDRIVGLGLGWGMFACLAYDAFRLDTVYLLGLWGDFIPKMGTWLHSGTDTRTGAIVGYVWRYFGDGGGIGIGSFILALAIGIQHLSRRAILLAFVGFAVFPVWSGLIATVALSPNGQQEMFPLTPTTLTLSLIGHLIFGLVLGLGFLRARRSLGQHWPWPPLLPAARTAGRGLRPAGDTER
;
A
#
# COMPACT_ATOMS: atom_id res chain seq x y z
N MET A 1 -31.93 -74.06 48.78
CA MET A 1 -30.51 -73.69 48.54
C MET A 1 -30.43 -73.25 47.08
N LEU A 2 -30.26 -71.99 46.66
CA LEU A 2 -29.93 -70.70 47.27
C LEU A 2 -30.87 -69.65 46.60
N SER A 3 -31.33 -68.68 47.38
CA SER A 3 -32.11 -67.51 46.94
C SER A 3 -31.24 -66.27 47.14
N ILE A 4 -31.13 -65.38 46.15
CA ILE A 4 -30.91 -63.94 46.38
C ILE A 4 -31.80 -63.16 45.38
N PRO A 5 -32.52 -62.09 45.81
CA PRO A 5 -33.68 -61.56 45.10
C PRO A 5 -33.55 -60.11 44.57
N GLY A 6 -34.36 -59.80 43.53
CA GLY A 6 -35.02 -58.51 43.28
C GLY A 6 -34.29 -57.47 42.39
N PRO A 7 -34.98 -56.40 41.94
CA PRO A 7 -36.35 -56.30 41.43
C PRO A 7 -36.41 -55.55 40.06
N THR A 8 -37.63 -55.35 39.58
CA THR A 8 -38.06 -54.96 38.23
C THR A 8 -38.23 -53.43 38.00
N ILE A 9 -37.96 -52.95 36.76
CA ILE A 9 -38.48 -51.72 36.03
C ILE A 9 -37.86 -50.32 36.35
N PRO A 10 -37.78 -49.29 35.43
CA PRO A 10 -37.88 -49.18 33.94
C PRO A 10 -36.69 -48.43 33.24
N ASP A 11 -36.72 -48.44 31.89
CA ASP A 11 -36.08 -47.52 30.95
C ASP A 11 -36.07 -46.03 31.37
N VAL A 12 -34.95 -45.33 31.10
CA VAL A 12 -34.85 -44.12 30.25
C VAL A 12 -33.44 -43.48 30.35
N HIS A 13 -32.92 -43.08 29.17
CA HIS A 13 -31.89 -42.08 28.85
C HIS A 13 -30.45 -42.46 28.46
N GLU A 14 -30.11 -41.92 27.28
CA GLU A 14 -28.82 -41.43 26.80
C GLU A 14 -27.76 -42.44 26.35
N HIS A 15 -27.47 -42.47 25.05
CA HIS A 15 -26.13 -42.21 24.50
C HIS A 15 -26.19 -42.13 22.96
N GLY A 16 -26.24 -40.90 22.43
CA GLY A 16 -25.79 -40.63 21.06
C GLY A 16 -24.26 -40.77 20.97
N PRO A 17 -23.70 -41.17 19.81
CA PRO A 17 -22.26 -41.37 19.69
C PRO A 17 -21.49 -40.04 19.82
N PRO A 18 -20.30 -40.07 20.47
CA PRO A 18 -19.57 -38.91 20.94
C PRO A 18 -18.96 -38.06 19.82
N GLY A 19 -18.98 -36.76 20.06
CA GLY A 19 -18.57 -35.70 19.15
C GLY A 19 -17.13 -35.83 18.65
N VAL A 20 -16.99 -35.63 17.34
CA VAL A 20 -15.73 -35.22 16.72
C VAL A 20 -15.43 -33.82 17.25
N PRO A 21 -14.29 -33.59 17.94
CA PRO A 21 -13.88 -32.25 18.28
C PRO A 21 -13.63 -31.52 16.97
N GLU A 22 -14.42 -30.48 16.71
CA GLU A 22 -14.09 -29.46 15.73
C GLU A 22 -12.73 -28.89 16.14
N THR A 23 -11.66 -29.31 15.46
CA THR A 23 -10.32 -28.79 15.72
C THR A 23 -10.34 -27.32 15.31
N VAL A 24 -10.66 -26.44 16.27
CA VAL A 24 -10.48 -25.00 16.14
C VAL A 24 -9.01 -24.81 15.74
N PRO A 25 -8.71 -24.27 14.54
CA PRO A 25 -7.33 -24.08 14.14
C PRO A 25 -6.68 -23.13 15.14
N VAL A 26 -5.78 -23.69 15.96
CA VAL A 26 -4.97 -22.93 16.91
C VAL A 26 -4.12 -21.97 16.09
N ARG A 27 -4.57 -20.71 16.01
CA ARG A 27 -3.87 -19.63 15.32
C ARG A 27 -2.54 -19.44 16.06
N LYS A 28 -1.45 -19.98 15.52
CA LYS A 28 -0.11 -19.80 16.11
C LYS A 28 0.10 -18.30 16.36
N PRO A 29 0.52 -17.89 17.56
CA PRO A 29 0.76 -16.49 17.85
C PRO A 29 1.85 -15.98 16.90
N VAL A 30 1.44 -15.12 15.97
CA VAL A 30 2.38 -14.43 15.10
C VAL A 30 3.23 -13.56 16.01
N ARG A 31 4.54 -13.80 16.04
CA ARG A 31 5.48 -13.00 16.83
C ARG A 31 5.42 -11.57 16.29
N HIS A 32 4.74 -10.68 17.02
CA HIS A 32 4.43 -9.31 16.58
C HIS A 32 5.65 -8.51 16.11
N HIS A 33 6.84 -8.78 16.66
CA HIS A 33 8.08 -8.11 16.24
C HIS A 33 8.43 -8.35 14.77
N TRP A 34 8.23 -9.56 14.24
CA TRP A 34 8.56 -9.88 12.84
C TRP A 34 7.63 -9.17 11.86
N THR A 35 6.35 -9.06 12.21
CA THR A 35 5.37 -8.32 11.40
C THR A 35 5.71 -6.83 11.36
N ILE A 36 6.12 -6.25 12.49
CA ILE A 36 6.55 -4.86 12.57
C ILE A 36 7.79 -4.63 11.70
N THR A 37 8.83 -5.45 11.86
CA THR A 37 10.05 -5.37 11.04
C THR A 37 9.72 -5.43 9.55
N ARG A 38 8.88 -6.39 9.14
CA ARG A 38 8.48 -6.55 7.74
C ARG A 38 7.74 -5.33 7.20
N ILE A 39 6.85 -4.73 7.98
CA ILE A 39 6.15 -3.49 7.59
C ILE A 39 7.13 -2.33 7.46
N PHE A 40 8.07 -2.17 8.38
CA PHE A 40 9.11 -1.14 8.27
C PHE A 40 9.98 -1.35 7.02
N MET A 41 10.33 -2.59 6.69
CA MET A 41 11.04 -2.89 5.45
C MET A 41 10.23 -2.51 4.20
N TYR A 42 8.92 -2.76 4.19
CA TYR A 42 8.06 -2.32 3.10
C TYR A 42 7.93 -0.81 3.00
N LEU A 43 7.79 -0.12 4.13
CA LEU A 43 7.75 1.35 4.16
C LEU A 43 9.09 1.96 3.72
N ALA A 44 10.21 1.34 4.10
CA ALA A 44 11.54 1.73 3.62
C ALA A 44 11.65 1.52 2.11
N LEU A 45 11.26 0.35 1.59
CA LEU A 45 11.25 0.08 0.14
C LEU A 45 10.33 1.05 -0.62
N ALA A 46 9.21 1.47 0.00
CA ALA A 46 8.29 2.43 -0.59
C ALA A 46 8.84 3.85 -0.65
N ALA A 47 9.66 4.26 0.32
CA ALA A 47 10.18 5.62 0.43
C ALA A 47 11.54 5.80 -0.26
N LEU A 48 12.43 4.81 -0.17
CA LEU A 48 13.82 4.92 -0.63
C LEU A 48 13.96 5.27 -2.12
N PRO A 49 13.16 4.75 -3.07
CA PRO A 49 13.25 5.14 -4.47
C PRO A 49 13.05 6.64 -4.70
N LEU A 50 12.08 7.25 -4.01
CA LEU A 50 11.81 8.68 -4.10
C LEU A 50 12.92 9.48 -3.41
N LEU A 51 13.37 9.04 -2.23
CA LEU A 51 14.44 9.70 -1.49
C LEU A 51 15.78 9.62 -2.22
N ALA A 52 16.04 8.56 -2.99
CA ALA A 52 17.25 8.41 -3.78
C ALA A 52 17.32 9.45 -4.91
N ILE A 53 16.18 9.82 -5.51
CA ILE A 53 16.10 10.92 -6.48
C ILE A 53 16.49 12.23 -5.79
N SER A 54 15.89 12.55 -4.64
CA SER A 54 16.26 13.76 -3.89
C SER A 54 17.75 13.74 -3.52
N ALA A 55 18.26 12.64 -2.97
CA ALA A 55 19.65 12.53 -2.56
C ALA A 55 20.65 12.69 -3.73
N GLN A 56 20.31 12.18 -4.92
CA GLN A 56 21.06 12.38 -6.16
C GLN A 56 21.11 13.86 -6.55
N VAL A 57 19.97 14.53 -6.55
CA VAL A 57 19.87 15.93 -7.01
C VAL A 57 20.46 16.92 -5.99
N PHE A 58 20.46 16.56 -4.71
CA PHE A 58 21.20 17.28 -3.66
C PHE A 58 22.69 16.90 -3.59
N GLU A 59 23.17 16.03 -4.49
CA GLU A 59 24.57 15.59 -4.54
C GLU A 59 25.06 14.92 -3.24
N ILE A 60 24.13 14.36 -2.45
CA ILE A 60 24.44 13.67 -1.18
C ILE A 60 24.98 12.27 -1.46
N VAL A 61 24.26 11.50 -2.28
CA VAL A 61 24.68 10.15 -2.67
C VAL A 61 24.15 9.82 -4.06
N PRO A 62 24.98 9.20 -4.93
CA PRO A 62 24.54 8.77 -6.24
C PRO A 62 23.40 7.73 -6.22
N MET A 63 22.48 7.84 -7.18
CA MET A 63 21.31 6.98 -7.32
C MET A 63 21.68 5.54 -7.70
N ASN A 64 22.73 5.34 -8.51
CA ASN A 64 23.28 4.02 -8.80
C ASN A 64 23.77 3.30 -7.53
N THR A 65 24.43 4.02 -6.62
CA THR A 65 24.96 3.47 -5.36
C THR A 65 23.81 3.08 -4.43
N THR A 66 22.85 3.97 -4.21
CA THR A 66 21.67 3.67 -3.36
C THR A 66 20.79 2.58 -3.98
N GLY A 67 20.61 2.60 -5.29
CA GLY A 67 19.92 1.58 -6.06
C GLY A 67 20.54 0.20 -5.87
N ALA A 68 21.84 0.08 -6.17
CA ALA A 68 22.55 -1.20 -6.17
C ALA A 68 22.80 -1.76 -4.76
N LEU A 69 23.12 -0.92 -3.78
CA LEU A 69 23.54 -1.37 -2.46
C LEU A 69 22.41 -1.44 -1.43
N VAL A 70 21.31 -0.72 -1.64
CA VAL A 70 20.22 -0.61 -0.64
C VAL A 70 18.90 -1.05 -1.23
N ILE A 71 18.42 -0.39 -2.28
CA ILE A 71 17.04 -0.54 -2.76
C ILE A 71 16.83 -1.92 -3.40
N ILE A 72 17.70 -2.33 -4.33
CA ILE A 72 17.60 -3.63 -5.00
C ILE A 72 17.78 -4.78 -4.00
N PRO A 73 18.81 -4.80 -3.11
CA PRO A 73 18.93 -5.85 -2.10
C PRO A 73 17.72 -5.93 -1.16
N LEU A 74 17.15 -4.79 -0.76
CA LEU A 74 15.93 -4.75 0.07
C LEU A 74 14.73 -5.34 -0.69
N ALA A 75 14.55 -4.96 -1.96
CA ALA A 75 13.48 -5.49 -2.81
C ALA A 75 13.61 -7.01 -3.00
N VAL A 76 14.82 -7.51 -3.28
CA VAL A 76 15.11 -8.95 -3.42
C VAL A 76 14.85 -9.67 -2.12
N THR A 77 15.29 -9.13 -0.98
CA THR A 77 15.05 -9.73 0.34
C THR A 77 13.56 -9.86 0.61
N LEU A 78 12.78 -8.81 0.34
CA LEU A 78 11.33 -8.84 0.53
C LEU A 78 10.64 -9.81 -0.45
N ALA A 79 11.09 -9.89 -1.71
CA ALA A 79 10.58 -10.85 -2.67
C ALA A 79 10.85 -12.30 -2.21
N VAL A 80 12.06 -12.60 -1.74
CA VAL A 80 12.41 -13.90 -1.14
C VAL A 80 11.52 -14.19 0.07
N LEU A 81 11.34 -13.22 0.97
CA LEU A 81 10.43 -13.39 2.11
C LEU A 81 8.97 -13.61 1.69
N CYS A 82 8.49 -12.99 0.62
CA CYS A 82 7.14 -13.22 0.08
C CYS A 82 6.97 -14.65 -0.44
N VAL A 83 8.00 -15.19 -1.09
CA VAL A 83 7.96 -16.53 -1.69
C VAL A 83 8.11 -17.62 -0.61
N PHE A 84 9.12 -17.50 0.25
CA PHE A 84 9.49 -18.56 1.18
C PHE A 84 8.86 -18.44 2.57
N ALA A 85 8.41 -17.24 2.95
CA ALA A 85 7.79 -16.97 4.24
C ALA A 85 6.58 -16.03 4.11
N PRO A 86 5.55 -16.40 3.34
CA PRO A 86 4.42 -15.52 3.04
C PRO A 86 3.69 -15.07 4.32
N HIS A 87 3.34 -13.79 4.37
CA HIS A 87 2.65 -13.15 5.48
C HIS A 87 1.40 -12.42 4.98
N PRO A 88 0.30 -12.33 5.77
CA PRO A 88 -0.94 -11.65 5.34
C PRO A 88 -0.73 -10.22 4.80
N VAL A 89 0.22 -9.48 5.39
CA VAL A 89 0.60 -8.12 4.96
C VAL A 89 1.09 -8.07 3.51
N ASP A 90 1.67 -9.15 2.98
CA ASP A 90 2.18 -9.19 1.60
C ASP A 90 1.06 -9.02 0.57
N ARG A 91 -0.18 -9.40 0.90
CA ARG A 91 -1.34 -9.16 0.04
C ARG A 91 -1.69 -7.68 -0.03
N ILE A 92 -1.53 -6.96 1.07
CA ILE A 92 -1.72 -5.50 1.11
C ILE A 92 -0.66 -4.84 0.23
N VAL A 93 0.60 -5.28 0.36
CA VAL A 93 1.73 -4.78 -0.42
C VAL A 93 1.54 -5.06 -1.91
N GLY A 94 1.18 -6.29 -2.30
CA GLY A 94 0.96 -6.64 -3.70
C GLY A 94 -0.18 -5.83 -4.34
N LEU A 95 -1.27 -5.60 -3.60
CA LEU A 95 -2.36 -4.73 -4.06
C LEU A 95 -1.95 -3.26 -4.13
N GLY A 96 -1.20 -2.76 -3.15
CA GLY A 96 -0.65 -1.41 -3.15
C GLY A 96 0.30 -1.19 -4.33
N LEU A 97 1.23 -2.11 -4.55
CA LEU A 97 2.16 -2.12 -5.68
C LEU A 97 1.40 -2.09 -7.01
N GLY A 98 0.46 -3.01 -7.21
CA GLY A 98 -0.29 -3.11 -8.46
C GLY A 98 -1.14 -1.87 -8.75
N TRP A 99 -1.88 -1.35 -7.75
CA TRP A 99 -2.66 -0.12 -7.93
C TRP A 99 -1.78 1.14 -8.06
N GLY A 100 -0.61 1.17 -7.41
CA GLY A 100 0.38 2.23 -7.55
C GLY A 100 0.96 2.29 -8.97
N MET A 101 1.35 1.13 -9.53
CA MET A 101 1.78 1.02 -10.92
C MET A 101 0.67 1.44 -11.89
N PHE A 102 -0.57 1.02 -11.64
CA PHE A 102 -1.71 1.40 -12.49
C PHE A 102 -2.05 2.90 -12.41
N ALA A 103 -2.00 3.49 -11.22
CA ALA A 103 -2.16 4.93 -11.04
C ALA A 103 -1.03 5.72 -11.74
N CYS A 104 0.19 5.20 -11.70
CA CYS A 104 1.33 5.76 -12.43
C CYS A 104 1.11 5.69 -13.94
N LEU A 105 0.58 4.58 -14.46
CA LEU A 105 0.22 4.44 -15.87
C LEU A 105 -0.87 5.44 -16.28
N ALA A 106 -1.89 5.62 -15.45
CA ALA A 106 -2.95 6.60 -15.72
C ALA A 106 -2.43 8.05 -15.70
N TYR A 107 -1.50 8.37 -14.80
CA TYR A 107 -0.76 9.63 -14.85
C TYR A 107 0.02 9.69 -16.18
N ASP A 108 0.81 8.68 -16.53
CA ASP A 108 1.63 8.72 -17.74
C ASP A 108 0.84 8.84 -19.03
N ALA A 109 -0.36 8.28 -19.13
CA ALA A 109 -1.24 8.53 -20.26
C ALA A 109 -1.50 10.04 -20.45
N PHE A 110 -1.79 10.77 -19.37
CA PHE A 110 -1.91 12.23 -19.41
C PHE A 110 -0.55 12.92 -19.65
N ARG A 111 0.49 12.52 -18.92
CA ARG A 111 1.79 13.18 -18.96
C ARG A 111 2.45 13.06 -20.33
N LEU A 112 2.52 11.86 -20.88
CA LEU A 112 3.23 11.59 -22.13
C LEU A 112 2.58 12.32 -23.30
N ASP A 113 1.25 12.47 -23.30
CA ASP A 113 0.55 13.31 -24.28
C ASP A 113 1.02 14.78 -24.18
N THR A 114 1.10 15.32 -22.95
CA THR A 114 1.59 16.70 -22.75
C THR A 114 3.06 16.90 -23.10
N VAL A 115 3.88 15.85 -23.00
CA VAL A 115 5.31 15.87 -23.36
C VAL A 115 5.49 15.71 -24.87
N TYR A 116 5.00 14.61 -25.45
CA TYR A 116 5.36 14.17 -26.79
C TYR A 116 4.37 14.60 -27.87
N LEU A 117 3.09 14.78 -27.54
CA LEU A 117 2.09 15.26 -28.51
C LEU A 117 1.99 16.78 -28.49
N LEU A 118 2.00 17.38 -27.30
CA LEU A 118 1.79 18.82 -27.14
C LEU A 118 3.08 19.64 -26.92
N GLY A 119 4.21 18.98 -26.63
CA GLY A 119 5.50 19.66 -26.46
C GLY A 119 5.55 20.66 -25.30
N LEU A 120 4.69 20.52 -24.28
CA LEU A 120 4.52 21.51 -23.22
C LEU A 120 5.64 21.48 -22.18
N TRP A 121 6.38 20.37 -22.08
CA TRP A 121 7.52 20.18 -21.19
C TRP A 121 8.32 18.92 -21.55
N GLY A 122 9.54 18.81 -20.99
CA GLY A 122 10.45 17.70 -21.26
C GLY A 122 10.19 16.44 -20.43
N ASP A 123 10.64 15.29 -20.95
CA ASP A 123 10.66 14.05 -20.20
C ASP A 123 11.94 13.91 -19.36
N PHE A 124 11.83 14.05 -18.04
CA PHE A 124 12.96 13.83 -17.13
C PHE A 124 13.25 12.34 -16.87
N ILE A 125 12.34 11.42 -17.22
CA ILE A 125 12.43 10.00 -16.85
C ILE A 125 13.63 9.30 -17.51
N PRO A 126 13.94 9.51 -18.80
CA PRO A 126 15.15 8.96 -19.40
C PRO A 126 16.44 9.44 -18.70
N LYS A 127 16.51 10.72 -18.31
CA LYS A 127 17.64 11.28 -17.58
C LYS A 127 17.78 10.62 -16.21
N MET A 128 16.68 10.49 -15.46
CA MET A 128 16.66 9.77 -14.18
C MET A 128 17.19 8.33 -14.33
N GLY A 129 16.83 7.62 -15.40
CA GLY A 129 17.36 6.28 -15.64
C GLY A 129 18.88 6.23 -15.82
N THR A 130 19.48 7.25 -16.43
CA THR A 130 20.95 7.33 -16.56
C THR A 130 21.66 7.42 -15.21
N TRP A 131 21.02 8.00 -14.19
CA TRP A 131 21.57 8.06 -12.83
C TRP A 131 21.68 6.68 -12.18
N LEU A 132 20.86 5.70 -12.59
CA LEU A 132 20.83 4.34 -12.02
C LEU A 132 21.88 3.41 -12.62
N HIS A 133 22.19 3.54 -13.91
CA HIS A 133 23.10 2.63 -14.61
C HIS A 133 24.42 3.28 -15.04
N SER A 134 24.65 4.54 -14.67
CA SER A 134 25.90 5.30 -14.93
C SER A 134 26.32 5.39 -16.41
N GLY A 135 25.40 5.11 -17.34
CA GLY A 135 25.65 5.22 -18.77
C GLY A 135 25.06 6.50 -19.35
N THR A 136 25.48 6.86 -20.56
CA THR A 136 25.02 8.06 -21.27
C THR A 136 23.97 7.77 -22.35
N ASP A 137 23.64 6.50 -22.57
CA ASP A 137 22.67 6.09 -23.59
C ASP A 137 21.23 6.42 -23.17
N THR A 138 20.57 7.22 -23.99
CA THR A 138 19.21 7.72 -23.74
C THR A 138 18.16 6.62 -23.84
N ARG A 139 18.37 5.60 -24.67
CA ARG A 139 17.42 4.49 -24.82
C ARG A 139 17.42 3.60 -23.57
N THR A 140 18.58 3.22 -23.08
CA THR A 140 18.74 2.47 -21.84
C THR A 140 18.25 3.29 -20.66
N GLY A 141 18.57 4.58 -20.62
CA GLY A 141 18.05 5.52 -19.64
C GLY A 141 16.51 5.56 -19.63
N ALA A 142 15.86 5.59 -20.79
CA ALA A 142 14.40 5.54 -20.86
C ALA A 142 13.84 4.23 -20.27
N ILE A 143 14.39 3.07 -20.65
CA ILE A 143 13.91 1.77 -20.14
C ILE A 143 14.08 1.69 -18.62
N VAL A 144 15.28 1.98 -18.12
CA VAL A 144 15.59 1.92 -16.68
C VAL A 144 14.77 2.94 -15.91
N GLY A 145 14.64 4.16 -16.44
CA GLY A 145 13.87 5.23 -15.84
C GLY A 145 12.39 4.88 -15.71
N TYR A 146 11.76 4.34 -16.75
CA TYR A 146 10.36 3.93 -16.68
C TYR A 146 10.15 2.71 -15.78
N VAL A 147 11.07 1.74 -15.75
CA VAL A 147 11.02 0.64 -14.77
C VAL A 147 11.06 1.18 -13.35
N TRP A 148 11.97 2.11 -13.06
CA TRP A 148 12.06 2.76 -11.75
C TRP A 148 10.79 3.55 -11.41
N ARG A 149 10.27 4.31 -12.38
CA ARG A 149 9.04 5.09 -12.22
C ARG A 149 7.84 4.23 -11.84
N TYR A 150 7.64 3.10 -12.52
CA TYR A 150 6.49 2.23 -12.24
C TYR A 150 6.66 1.42 -10.96
N PHE A 151 7.78 0.71 -10.81
CA PHE A 151 7.99 -0.21 -9.68
C PHE A 151 8.47 0.50 -8.42
N GLY A 152 9.43 1.41 -8.55
CA GLY A 152 10.00 2.19 -7.46
C GLY A 152 9.05 3.28 -6.99
N ASP A 153 8.80 4.27 -7.84
CA ASP A 153 8.03 5.46 -7.44
C ASP A 153 6.54 5.14 -7.29
N GLY A 154 5.85 4.84 -8.40
CA GLY A 154 4.40 4.58 -8.41
C GLY A 154 4.01 3.42 -7.50
N GLY A 155 4.72 2.30 -7.65
CA GLY A 155 4.57 1.11 -6.83
C GLY A 155 4.85 1.36 -5.35
N GLY A 156 5.95 2.02 -5.02
CA GLY A 156 6.31 2.40 -3.65
C GLY A 156 5.28 3.29 -2.99
N ILE A 157 4.84 4.36 -3.66
CA ILE A 157 3.78 5.25 -3.18
C ILE A 157 2.49 4.45 -2.93
N GLY A 158 2.15 3.50 -3.82
CA GLY A 158 1.00 2.60 -3.65
C GLY A 158 1.11 1.73 -2.40
N ILE A 159 2.26 1.09 -2.17
CA ILE A 159 2.53 0.30 -0.96
C ILE A 159 2.41 1.17 0.30
N GLY A 160 3.11 2.30 0.33
CA GLY A 160 3.16 3.19 1.49
C GLY A 160 1.79 3.73 1.86
N SER A 161 1.05 4.24 0.88
CA SER A 161 -0.30 4.78 1.09
C SER A 161 -1.30 3.72 1.57
N PHE A 162 -1.26 2.48 1.06
CA PHE A 162 -2.14 1.40 1.51
C PHE A 162 -1.84 0.96 2.94
N ILE A 163 -0.56 0.82 3.30
CA ILE A 163 -0.15 0.49 4.67
C ILE A 163 -0.58 1.60 5.64
N LEU A 164 -0.29 2.86 5.32
CA LEU A 164 -0.66 4.00 6.16
C LEU A 164 -2.19 4.13 6.29
N ALA A 165 -2.93 3.95 5.19
CA ALA A 165 -4.39 3.98 5.19
C ALA A 165 -4.98 2.96 6.18
N LEU A 166 -4.48 1.72 6.17
CA LEU A 166 -4.96 0.66 7.06
C LEU A 166 -4.52 0.88 8.51
N ALA A 167 -3.28 1.33 8.72
CA ALA A 167 -2.77 1.67 10.05
C ALA A 167 -3.61 2.78 10.70
N ILE A 168 -3.94 3.83 9.94
CA ILE A 168 -4.75 4.95 10.41
C ILE A 168 -6.22 4.53 10.58
N GLY A 169 -6.74 3.63 9.75
CA GLY A 169 -8.14 3.21 9.81
C GLY A 169 -9.05 3.88 8.79
N ILE A 170 -8.51 4.54 7.76
CA ILE A 170 -9.33 5.31 6.83
C ILE A 170 -10.28 4.42 6.01
N GLN A 171 -10.08 3.10 5.97
CA GLN A 171 -11.00 2.14 5.34
C GLN A 171 -12.43 2.21 5.90
N HIS A 172 -12.59 2.69 7.13
CA HIS A 172 -13.89 2.84 7.79
C HIS A 172 -14.59 4.17 7.47
N LEU A 173 -13.90 5.08 6.80
CA LEU A 173 -14.44 6.39 6.45
C LEU A 173 -15.34 6.32 5.20
N SER A 174 -16.03 7.43 4.95
CA SER A 174 -16.86 7.60 3.75
C SER A 174 -16.01 7.50 2.47
N ARG A 175 -16.64 7.13 1.35
CA ARG A 175 -15.94 7.05 0.05
C ARG A 175 -15.24 8.37 -0.30
N ARG A 176 -15.91 9.50 -0.04
CA ARG A 176 -15.36 10.84 -0.29
C ARG A 176 -14.11 11.11 0.56
N ALA A 177 -14.16 10.80 1.85
CA ALA A 177 -13.01 10.99 2.75
C ALA A 177 -11.80 10.14 2.33
N ILE A 178 -12.03 8.89 1.90
CA ILE A 178 -10.96 8.03 1.39
C ILE A 178 -10.33 8.64 0.13
N LEU A 179 -11.13 9.04 -0.85
CA LEU A 179 -10.60 9.65 -2.08
C LEU A 179 -9.82 10.92 -1.79
N LEU A 180 -10.34 11.79 -0.93
CA LEU A 180 -9.65 13.01 -0.50
C LEU A 180 -8.35 12.71 0.25
N ALA A 181 -8.30 11.65 1.06
CA ALA A 181 -7.08 11.24 1.76
C ALA A 181 -6.00 10.77 0.78
N PHE A 182 -6.35 9.98 -0.24
CA PHE A 182 -5.39 9.52 -1.25
C PHE A 182 -4.93 10.64 -2.19
N VAL A 183 -5.84 11.52 -2.61
CA VAL A 183 -5.49 12.74 -3.36
C VAL A 183 -4.61 13.65 -2.52
N GLY A 184 -4.97 13.88 -1.26
CA GLY A 184 -4.16 14.65 -0.31
C GLY A 184 -2.77 14.05 -0.13
N PHE A 185 -2.65 12.73 0.03
CA PHE A 185 -1.35 12.06 0.12
C PHE A 185 -0.52 12.23 -1.18
N ALA A 186 -1.14 12.15 -2.35
CA ALA A 186 -0.43 12.37 -3.61
C ALA A 186 0.01 13.84 -3.80
N VAL A 187 -0.74 14.80 -3.26
CA VAL A 187 -0.44 16.24 -3.42
C VAL A 187 0.55 16.74 -2.36
N PHE A 188 0.31 16.44 -1.08
CA PHE A 188 1.11 16.99 0.00
C PHE A 188 2.49 16.30 0.08
N PRO A 189 2.66 15.08 0.64
CA PRO A 189 4.01 14.54 0.77
C PRO A 189 4.69 14.20 -0.57
N VAL A 190 3.95 13.80 -1.61
CA VAL A 190 4.55 13.34 -2.88
C VAL A 190 4.82 14.50 -3.84
N TRP A 191 3.78 15.19 -4.34
CA TRP A 191 3.97 16.28 -5.29
C TRP A 191 4.73 17.45 -4.67
N SER A 192 4.34 17.93 -3.48
CA SER A 192 5.04 19.06 -2.87
C SER A 192 6.47 18.68 -2.45
N GLY A 193 6.73 17.42 -2.10
CA GLY A 193 8.08 16.91 -1.86
C GLY A 193 8.96 16.94 -3.11
N LEU A 194 8.40 16.56 -4.27
CA LEU A 194 9.07 16.70 -5.56
C LEU A 194 9.35 18.17 -5.88
N ILE A 195 8.35 19.06 -5.77
CA ILE A 195 8.53 20.49 -6.03
C ILE A 195 9.56 21.10 -5.08
N ALA A 196 9.54 20.73 -3.80
CA ALA A 196 10.54 21.16 -2.84
C ALA A 196 11.94 20.65 -3.21
N THR A 197 12.07 19.40 -3.67
CA THR A 197 13.35 18.87 -4.17
C THR A 197 13.88 19.71 -5.33
N VAL A 198 13.04 20.02 -6.32
CA VAL A 198 13.44 20.82 -7.49
C VAL A 198 13.77 22.26 -7.10
N ALA A 199 13.00 22.86 -6.19
CA ALA A 199 13.15 24.26 -5.79
C ALA A 199 14.34 24.50 -4.85
N LEU A 200 14.64 23.55 -3.97
CA LEU A 200 15.64 23.71 -2.91
C LEU A 200 17.01 23.14 -3.26
N SER A 201 17.10 22.23 -4.23
CA SER A 201 18.40 21.68 -4.66
C SER A 201 19.13 22.64 -5.60
N PRO A 202 20.48 22.71 -5.52
CA PRO A 202 21.27 23.62 -6.35
C PRO A 202 21.04 23.45 -7.86
N ASN A 203 20.88 22.19 -8.29
CA ASN A 203 20.78 21.80 -9.68
C ASN A 203 19.40 21.23 -10.06
N GLY A 204 18.38 21.37 -9.20
CA GLY A 204 17.08 20.70 -9.39
C GLY A 204 16.37 21.06 -10.69
N GLN A 205 16.38 22.34 -11.06
CA GLN A 205 15.71 22.80 -12.28
C GLN A 205 16.45 22.37 -13.56
N GLN A 206 17.77 22.24 -13.51
CA GLN A 206 18.61 21.75 -14.63
C GLN A 206 18.56 20.22 -14.74
N GLU A 207 18.52 19.53 -13.61
CA GLU A 207 18.60 18.07 -13.53
C GLU A 207 17.25 17.39 -13.72
N MET A 208 16.16 18.02 -13.30
CA MET A 208 14.81 17.45 -13.39
C MET A 208 13.97 18.19 -14.43
N PHE A 209 13.51 19.40 -14.10
CA PHE A 209 12.71 20.23 -15.00
C PHE A 209 12.60 21.67 -14.47
N PRO A 210 12.46 22.67 -15.35
CA PRO A 210 12.27 24.06 -14.93
C PRO A 210 10.93 24.24 -14.21
N LEU A 211 10.91 25.06 -13.17
CA LEU A 211 9.68 25.41 -12.45
C LEU A 211 8.98 26.58 -13.14
N THR A 212 8.00 26.26 -13.97
CA THR A 212 7.15 27.23 -14.66
C THR A 212 5.69 27.01 -14.26
N PRO A 213 4.80 27.99 -14.48
CA PRO A 213 3.37 27.79 -14.25
C PRO A 213 2.82 26.55 -14.98
N THR A 214 3.34 26.26 -16.17
CA THR A 214 2.97 25.07 -16.96
C THR A 214 3.42 23.79 -16.28
N THR A 215 4.71 23.65 -15.93
CA THR A 215 5.22 22.41 -15.32
C THR A 215 4.63 22.16 -13.94
N LEU A 216 4.40 23.21 -13.15
CA LEU A 216 3.71 23.13 -11.86
C LEU A 216 2.26 22.65 -12.04
N THR A 217 1.53 23.23 -12.99
CA THR A 217 0.12 22.88 -13.23
C THR A 217 -0.03 21.45 -13.75
N LEU A 218 0.75 21.08 -14.79
CA LEU A 218 0.68 19.75 -15.40
C LEU A 218 1.16 18.67 -14.43
N SER A 219 2.24 18.91 -13.67
CA SER A 219 2.68 17.96 -12.65
C SER A 219 1.64 17.80 -11.53
N LEU A 220 0.98 18.88 -11.11
CA LEU A 220 -0.10 18.81 -10.12
C LEU A 220 -1.28 17.99 -10.63
N ILE A 221 -1.75 18.25 -11.86
CA ILE A 221 -2.84 17.47 -12.48
C ILE A 221 -2.48 15.98 -12.52
N GLY A 222 -1.24 15.65 -12.89
CA GLY A 222 -0.75 14.28 -12.86
C GLY A 222 -0.87 13.61 -11.49
N HIS A 223 -0.52 14.32 -10.41
CA HIS A 223 -0.64 13.80 -9.05
C HIS A 223 -2.09 13.73 -8.55
N LEU A 224 -2.97 14.63 -9.02
CA LEU A 224 -4.41 14.54 -8.78
C LEU A 224 -4.99 13.27 -9.42
N ILE A 225 -4.63 12.99 -10.68
CA ILE A 225 -5.01 11.75 -11.40
C ILE A 225 -4.48 10.53 -10.63
N PHE A 226 -3.20 10.54 -10.28
CA PHE A 226 -2.56 9.45 -9.55
C PHE A 226 -3.28 9.16 -8.22
N GLY A 227 -3.48 10.18 -7.37
CA GLY A 227 -4.14 10.02 -6.08
C GLY A 227 -5.59 9.57 -6.21
N LEU A 228 -6.32 10.06 -7.22
CA LEU A 228 -7.69 9.64 -7.49
C LEU A 228 -7.76 8.16 -7.86
N VAL A 229 -6.94 7.72 -8.82
CA VAL A 229 -6.93 6.32 -9.30
C VAL A 229 -6.49 5.38 -8.18
N LEU A 230 -5.47 5.74 -7.42
CA LEU A 230 -5.00 4.96 -6.28
C LEU A 230 -6.07 4.84 -5.19
N GLY A 231 -6.78 5.93 -4.88
CA GLY A 231 -7.89 5.94 -3.93
C GLY A 231 -9.08 5.08 -4.39
N LEU A 232 -9.40 5.09 -5.70
CA LEU A 232 -10.40 4.19 -6.27
C LEU A 232 -9.97 2.72 -6.17
N GLY A 233 -8.69 2.44 -6.40
CA GLY A 233 -8.09 1.13 -6.19
C GLY A 233 -8.23 0.63 -4.75
N PHE A 234 -7.91 1.50 -3.79
CA PHE A 234 -8.10 1.20 -2.37
C PHE A 234 -9.57 0.96 -2.03
N LEU A 235 -10.49 1.80 -2.53
CA LEU A 235 -11.94 1.61 -2.32
C LEU A 235 -12.44 0.25 -2.82
N ARG A 236 -11.92 -0.21 -3.97
CA ARG A 236 -12.25 -1.52 -4.52
C ARG A 236 -11.72 -2.66 -3.63
N ALA A 237 -10.52 -2.50 -3.07
CA ALA A 237 -9.85 -3.53 -2.29
C ALA A 237 -10.17 -3.52 -0.78
N ARG A 238 -10.71 -2.41 -0.23
CA ARG A 238 -10.77 -2.13 1.22
C ARG A 238 -11.41 -3.23 2.08
N ARG A 239 -12.43 -3.93 1.57
CA ARG A 239 -13.10 -5.01 2.31
C ARG A 239 -12.18 -6.22 2.51
N SER A 240 -11.42 -6.57 1.48
CA SER A 240 -10.45 -7.67 1.54
C SER A 240 -9.22 -7.26 2.35
N LEU A 241 -8.73 -6.02 2.18
CA LEU A 241 -7.52 -5.52 2.85
C LEU A 241 -7.64 -5.52 4.38
N GLY A 242 -8.78 -5.12 4.93
CA GLY A 242 -8.98 -5.07 6.39
C GLY A 242 -8.83 -6.43 7.08
N GLN A 243 -9.07 -7.55 6.38
CA GLN A 243 -8.92 -8.89 6.94
C GLN A 243 -7.45 -9.32 7.11
N HIS A 244 -6.54 -8.66 6.38
CA HIS A 244 -5.12 -8.98 6.36
C HIS A 244 -4.28 -8.06 7.26
N TRP A 245 -4.90 -6.99 7.78
CA TRP A 245 -4.23 -6.06 8.68
C TRP A 245 -4.17 -6.66 10.10
N PRO A 246 -2.98 -6.72 10.74
CA PRO A 246 -2.79 -7.50 11.95
C PRO A 246 -3.17 -6.78 13.26
N TRP A 247 -3.48 -5.47 13.22
CA TRP A 247 -3.78 -4.68 14.42
C TRP A 247 -5.10 -3.90 14.32
N PRO A 248 -5.68 -3.46 15.45
CA PRO A 248 -6.71 -2.45 15.43
C PRO A 248 -6.20 -1.17 14.75
N PRO A 249 -7.00 -0.54 13.88
CA PRO A 249 -6.64 0.77 13.32
C PRO A 249 -6.63 1.86 14.39
N LEU A 250 -5.87 2.94 14.17
CA LEU A 250 -5.80 4.09 15.07
C LEU A 250 -7.15 4.81 15.21
N LEU A 251 -7.90 4.96 14.11
CA LEU A 251 -9.25 5.47 14.12
C LEU A 251 -10.24 4.31 14.33
N PRO A 252 -10.98 4.29 15.46
CA PRO A 252 -11.96 3.25 15.69
C PRO A 252 -13.06 3.30 14.62
N ALA A 253 -13.51 2.13 14.16
CA ALA A 253 -14.69 2.05 13.33
C ALA A 253 -15.87 2.64 14.12
N ALA A 254 -16.57 3.61 13.53
CA ALA A 254 -17.77 4.16 14.13
C ALA A 254 -18.73 2.99 14.40
N ARG A 255 -18.89 2.64 15.69
CA ARG A 255 -19.88 1.65 16.11
C ARG A 255 -21.21 2.11 15.53
N THR A 256 -21.84 1.26 14.73
CA THR A 256 -23.23 1.45 14.32
C THR A 256 -24.07 1.34 15.61
N ALA A 257 -24.20 2.45 16.33
CA ALA A 257 -25.14 2.58 17.42
C ALA A 257 -26.54 2.53 16.80
N GLY A 258 -27.24 1.41 16.99
CA GLY A 258 -28.63 1.30 16.56
C GLY A 258 -29.01 -0.06 15.99
N ARG A 259 -28.97 -1.12 16.80
CA ARG A 259 -29.89 -2.25 16.69
C ARG A 259 -29.81 -3.07 17.97
N GLY A 260 -30.71 -2.77 18.90
CA GLY A 260 -30.82 -3.53 20.14
C GLY A 260 -31.49 -2.70 21.22
N LEU A 261 -32.81 -2.51 21.07
CA LEU A 261 -33.81 -2.37 22.13
C LEU A 261 -35.09 -1.82 21.49
N ARG A 262 -35.83 -2.72 20.81
CA ARG A 262 -37.29 -2.58 20.76
C ARG A 262 -37.77 -3.28 22.04
N PRO A 263 -38.27 -2.58 23.06
CA PRO A 263 -39.09 -3.26 24.06
C PRO A 263 -40.29 -3.86 23.34
N ALA A 264 -40.52 -5.15 23.58
CA ALA A 264 -41.72 -5.84 23.16
C ALA A 264 -42.92 -5.08 23.74
N GLY A 265 -43.86 -4.71 22.87
CA GLY A 265 -45.16 -4.24 23.31
C GLY A 265 -45.94 -5.45 23.79
N ASP A 266 -46.15 -5.54 25.10
CA ASP A 266 -47.17 -6.39 25.66
C ASP A 266 -48.52 -5.69 25.44
N THR A 267 -49.15 -6.05 24.33
CA THR A 267 -50.61 -6.00 24.19
C THR A 267 -51.17 -7.33 24.64
N GLU A 268 -51.70 -7.42 25.86
CA GLU A 268 -52.79 -8.35 26.18
C GLU A 268 -53.87 -7.63 26.97
N ARG A 269 -55.09 -7.89 26.52
CA ARG A 269 -56.39 -7.52 27.09
C ARG A 269 -56.84 -8.60 28.06
#